data_AF-A0A8T5AHQ4-F1
#
_entry.id   AF-A0A8T5AHQ4-F1
#
_cell.length_a   1.000
_cell.length_b   1.000
_cell.length_c   1.000
_cell.angle_alpha   90.00
_cell.angle_beta   90.00
_cell.angle_gamma   90.00
#
_symmetry.space_group_name_H-M   'P 1'
#
loop_
_entity.id
_entity.type
_entity.pdbx_description
1 polymer ?
#
loop_
_entity_poly.entity_id
_entity_poly.type
_entity_poly.pdbx_seq_one_letter_code
_entity_poly.pdbx_strand_id
1 'polypeptide(L)'
;MRAALRLEISGVFFIIILGSALHFTFELSGRNPIVGVFSAVNESVWEHLKLSFWPALTYAAIEYRLIRREAGNFLPAKTLGIYLMPLIIVSLFYLYTAFMEENLVLDILIFVIAVIIGQLASYKLLIRGEKSEIYARISVVALILLALLFVIFTFYPPHLPVFRDPVSGNYGITKYSVIAGFPASLEKFKDPWIL
;
A
#
# COMPACT_ATOMS: atom_id res chain seq x y z
N MET A 1 -1.94 -19.82 20.05
CA MET A 1 -3.05 -18.82 19.95
C MET A 1 -2.66 -17.43 20.47
N ARG A 2 -2.31 -17.23 21.75
CA ARG A 2 -1.98 -15.89 22.29
C ARG A 2 -0.75 -15.24 21.65
N ALA A 3 0.24 -16.03 21.23
CA ALA A 3 1.42 -15.52 20.53
C ALA A 3 1.07 -14.95 19.14
N ALA A 4 0.33 -15.70 18.33
CA ALA A 4 -0.14 -15.24 17.01
C ALA A 4 -0.97 -13.95 17.11
N LEU A 5 -1.90 -13.87 18.08
CA LEU A 5 -2.69 -12.65 18.29
C LEU A 5 -1.81 -11.44 18.62
N ARG A 6 -0.83 -11.59 19.50
CA ARG A 6 0.10 -10.49 19.86
C ARG A 6 0.92 -10.02 18.66
N LEU A 7 1.32 -10.96 17.79
CA LEU A 7 2.06 -10.64 16.57
C LEU A 7 1.17 -9.91 15.56
N GLU A 8 -0.08 -10.34 15.36
CA GLU A 8 -1.02 -9.65 14.46
C GLU A 8 -1.33 -8.22 14.97
N ILE A 9 -1.52 -8.04 16.29
CA ILE A 9 -1.70 -6.71 16.90
C ILE A 9 -0.46 -5.85 16.70
N SER A 10 0.74 -6.39 16.92
CA SER A 10 1.99 -5.66 16.69
C SER A 10 2.16 -5.31 15.20
N GLY A 11 1.66 -6.17 14.32
CA GLY A 11 1.62 -5.97 12.87
C GLY A 11 0.75 -4.80 12.47
N VAL A 12 -0.42 -4.62 13.08
CA VAL A 12 -1.27 -3.44 12.85
C VAL A 12 -0.48 -2.15 13.06
N PHE A 13 0.19 -2.00 14.20
CA PHE A 13 0.97 -0.80 14.50
C PHE A 13 2.16 -0.64 13.56
N PHE A 14 2.89 -1.72 13.29
CA PHE A 14 4.03 -1.69 12.38
C PHE A 14 3.63 -1.23 10.97
N ILE A 15 2.55 -1.81 10.43
CA ILE A 15 2.06 -1.51 9.09
C ILE A 15 1.58 -0.06 8.99
N ILE A 16 0.84 0.42 10.00
CA ILE A 16 0.38 1.81 10.03
C ILE A 16 1.57 2.77 10.05
N ILE A 17 2.52 2.58 10.98
CA ILE A 17 3.67 3.48 11.15
C ILE A 17 4.54 3.48 9.89
N LEU A 18 4.91 2.31 9.39
CA LEU A 18 5.79 2.21 8.22
C LEU A 18 5.05 2.65 6.94
N GLY A 19 3.77 2.35 6.79
CA GLY A 19 2.95 2.81 5.67
C GLY A 19 2.85 4.33 5.63
N SER A 20 2.56 4.97 6.76
CA SER A 20 2.57 6.43 6.87
C SER A 20 3.95 7.01 6.59
N ALA A 21 5.04 6.37 7.03
CA ALA A 21 6.39 6.82 6.71
C ALA A 21 6.69 6.73 5.20
N LEU A 22 6.28 5.64 4.56
CA LEU A 22 6.49 5.41 3.12
C LEU A 22 5.77 6.43 2.23
N HIS A 23 4.75 7.11 2.74
CA HIS A 23 4.10 8.22 2.04
C HIS A 23 5.09 9.38 1.76
N PHE A 24 6.02 9.64 2.70
CA PHE A 24 6.92 10.80 2.62
C PHE A 24 8.29 10.46 2.03
N THR A 25 8.69 9.18 2.03
CA THR A 25 10.06 8.78 1.69
C THR A 25 10.44 9.07 0.24
N PHE A 26 9.49 9.12 -0.70
CA PHE A 26 9.80 9.45 -2.08
C PHE A 26 10.34 10.89 -2.20
N GLU A 27 9.61 11.88 -1.67
CA GLU A 27 10.06 13.27 -1.68
C GLU A 27 11.34 13.45 -0.85
N LEU A 28 11.40 12.86 0.35
CA LEU A 28 12.59 12.94 1.21
C LEU A 28 13.85 12.35 0.56
N SER A 29 13.68 11.40 -0.35
CA SER A 29 14.80 10.80 -1.11
C SER A 29 15.26 11.65 -2.30
N GLY A 30 14.69 12.83 -2.51
CA GLY A 30 14.90 13.61 -3.74
C GLY A 30 14.27 12.94 -4.96
N ARG A 31 13.13 12.27 -4.77
CA ARG A 31 12.37 11.56 -5.82
C ARG A 31 13.15 10.43 -6.48
N ASN A 32 13.94 9.70 -5.70
CA ASN A 32 14.71 8.56 -6.20
C ASN A 32 13.76 7.45 -6.72
N PRO A 33 13.85 7.06 -8.01
CA PRO A 33 12.97 6.03 -8.59
C PRO A 33 12.99 4.69 -7.85
N ILE A 34 14.13 4.32 -7.25
CA ILE A 34 14.26 3.09 -6.46
C ILE A 34 13.40 3.18 -5.18
N VAL A 35 13.38 4.34 -4.53
CA VAL A 35 12.53 4.60 -3.37
C VAL A 35 11.06 4.65 -3.78
N GLY A 36 10.77 5.17 -4.97
CA GLY A 36 9.43 5.20 -5.57
C GLY A 36 8.81 3.82 -5.77
N VAL A 37 9.61 2.76 -5.89
CA VAL A 37 9.07 1.37 -5.93
C VAL A 37 8.27 1.05 -4.67
N PHE A 38 8.71 1.54 -3.51
CA PHE A 38 8.11 1.24 -2.21
C PHE A 38 7.18 2.34 -1.70
N SER A 39 7.46 3.59 -2.10
CA SER A 39 6.81 4.80 -1.60
C SER A 39 5.68 5.24 -2.53
N ALA A 40 4.75 6.07 -2.06
CA ALA A 40 3.83 6.75 -2.96
C ALA A 40 4.61 7.78 -3.80
N VAL A 41 4.50 7.72 -5.14
CA VAL A 41 5.16 8.68 -6.05
C VAL A 41 4.28 9.85 -6.47
N ASN A 42 2.99 9.75 -6.18
CA ASN A 42 1.95 10.76 -6.35
C ASN A 42 0.74 10.39 -5.45
N GLU A 43 -0.31 11.20 -5.48
CA GLU A 43 -1.51 11.06 -4.62
C GLU A 43 -2.57 10.10 -5.18
N SER A 44 -2.26 9.30 -6.22
CA SER A 44 -3.22 8.35 -6.77
C SER A 44 -3.53 7.23 -5.78
N VAL A 45 -4.76 6.70 -5.87
CA VAL A 45 -5.21 5.58 -5.03
C VAL A 45 -4.23 4.40 -5.13
N TRP A 46 -3.77 4.06 -6.34
CA TRP A 46 -2.82 2.97 -6.58
C TRP A 46 -1.52 3.11 -5.77
N GLU A 47 -0.98 4.33 -5.73
CA GLU A 47 0.26 4.63 -5.03
C GLU A 47 0.07 4.53 -3.50
N HIS A 48 -1.12 4.90 -2.99
CA HIS A 48 -1.49 4.67 -1.59
C HIS A 48 -1.67 3.19 -1.24
N LEU A 49 -2.10 2.32 -2.18
CA LEU A 49 -2.20 0.88 -1.90
C LEU A 49 -0.85 0.24 -1.54
N LYS A 50 0.26 0.73 -2.14
CA LYS A 50 1.62 0.27 -1.81
C LYS A 50 1.96 0.45 -0.34
N LEU A 51 1.42 1.49 0.30
CA LEU A 51 1.65 1.81 1.71
C LEU A 51 1.03 0.78 2.66
N SER A 52 0.05 0.00 2.20
CA SER A 52 -0.44 -1.18 2.93
C SER A 52 0.39 -2.43 2.60
N PHE A 53 0.71 -2.62 1.31
CA PHE A 53 1.32 -3.84 0.80
C PHE A 53 2.76 -4.06 1.29
N TRP A 54 3.66 -3.09 1.06
CA TRP A 54 5.09 -3.27 1.38
C TRP A 54 5.32 -3.43 2.89
N PRO A 55 4.67 -2.65 3.77
CA PRO A 55 4.78 -2.88 5.21
C PRO A 55 4.20 -4.21 5.64
N ALA A 56 3.04 -4.63 5.09
CA ALA A 56 2.43 -5.91 5.45
C ALA A 56 3.28 -7.10 5.00
N LEU A 57 3.87 -7.05 3.80
CA LEU A 57 4.79 -8.07 3.31
C LEU A 57 6.07 -8.12 4.16
N THR A 58 6.63 -6.96 4.50
CA THR A 58 7.81 -6.87 5.38
C THR A 58 7.53 -7.46 6.76
N TYR A 59 6.38 -7.11 7.34
CA TYR A 59 5.97 -7.63 8.63
C TYR A 59 5.71 -9.14 8.59
N ALA A 60 5.08 -9.64 7.53
CA ALA A 60 4.89 -11.08 7.32
C ALA A 60 6.24 -11.81 7.28
N ALA A 61 7.27 -11.24 6.65
CA ALA A 61 8.62 -11.83 6.64
C ALA A 61 9.26 -11.84 8.04
N ILE A 62 9.06 -10.78 8.84
CA ILE A 62 9.52 -10.72 10.24
C ILE A 62 8.80 -11.78 11.07
N GLU A 63 7.46 -11.80 11.00
CA GLU A 63 6.61 -12.70 11.76
C GLU A 63 6.89 -14.18 11.44
N TYR A 64 7.13 -14.52 10.17
CA TYR A 64 7.52 -15.87 9.77
C TYR A 64 8.77 -16.35 10.52
N ARG A 65 9.75 -15.46 10.76
CA ARG A 65 10.96 -15.79 11.53
C ARG A 65 10.70 -15.94 13.02
N LEU A 66 9.62 -15.36 13.55
CA LEU A 66 9.25 -15.46 14.96
C LEU A 66 8.36 -16.68 15.25
N ILE A 67 7.56 -17.11 14.27
CA ILE A 67 6.59 -18.22 14.42
C ILE A 67 7.16 -19.59 13.97
N ARG A 68 8.44 -19.69 13.54
CA ARG A 68 9.18 -20.81 12.86
C ARG A 68 8.83 -22.29 13.17
N ARG A 69 7.95 -22.61 14.12
CA ARG A 69 7.52 -23.96 14.51
C ARG A 69 5.99 -24.19 14.53
N GLU A 70 5.12 -23.18 14.36
CA GLU A 70 3.68 -23.36 14.62
C GLU A 70 2.71 -23.16 13.42
N ALA A 71 3.08 -22.42 12.37
CA ALA A 71 2.08 -21.99 11.36
C ALA A 71 2.19 -22.71 10.01
N GLY A 72 1.62 -23.91 9.91
CA GLY A 72 1.57 -24.68 8.64
C GLY A 72 0.70 -24.05 7.54
N ASN A 73 -0.05 -23.00 7.86
CA ASN A 73 -0.91 -22.24 6.93
C ASN A 73 -0.57 -20.74 6.90
N PHE A 74 0.67 -20.40 7.26
CA PHE A 74 1.15 -19.03 7.37
C PHE A 74 1.00 -18.23 6.07
N LEU A 75 1.49 -18.78 4.95
CA LEU A 75 1.45 -18.10 3.66
C LEU A 75 0.01 -17.81 3.20
N PRO A 76 -0.93 -18.78 3.20
CA PRO A 76 -2.35 -18.52 2.95
C PRO A 76 -2.95 -17.41 3.81
N ALA A 77 -2.68 -17.43 5.12
CA ALA A 77 -3.17 -16.42 6.04
C ALA A 77 -2.66 -15.01 5.72
N LYS A 78 -1.34 -14.86 5.51
CA LYS A 78 -0.75 -13.56 5.19
C LYS A 78 -1.16 -13.06 3.82
N THR A 79 -1.23 -13.92 2.81
CA THR A 79 -1.72 -13.54 1.49
C THR A 79 -3.16 -13.03 1.57
N LEU A 80 -4.05 -13.72 2.29
CA LEU A 80 -5.43 -13.26 2.47
C LEU A 80 -5.48 -11.85 3.07
N GLY A 81 -4.76 -11.61 4.17
CA GLY A 81 -4.71 -10.29 4.80
C GLY A 81 -4.15 -9.21 3.87
N ILE A 82 -3.03 -9.50 3.19
CA ILE A 82 -2.34 -8.57 2.28
C ILE A 82 -3.20 -8.18 1.07
N TYR A 83 -4.04 -9.09 0.56
CA TYR A 83 -4.97 -8.79 -0.53
C TYR A 83 -6.24 -8.08 -0.07
N LEU A 84 -6.73 -8.38 1.14
CA LEU A 84 -7.90 -7.71 1.70
C LEU A 84 -7.66 -6.23 1.97
N MET A 85 -6.46 -5.85 2.43
CA MET A 85 -6.12 -4.45 2.70
C MET A 85 -6.38 -3.53 1.49
N PRO A 86 -5.75 -3.71 0.31
CA PRO A 86 -5.99 -2.86 -0.84
C PRO A 86 -7.42 -2.96 -1.37
N LEU A 87 -8.05 -4.15 -1.32
CA LEU A 87 -9.43 -4.31 -1.75
C LEU A 87 -10.40 -3.45 -0.92
N ILE A 88 -10.22 -3.44 0.41
CA ILE A 88 -11.01 -2.63 1.34
C ILE A 88 -10.74 -1.15 1.12
N ILE A 89 -9.46 -0.76 0.95
CA ILE A 89 -9.10 0.63 0.69
C ILE A 89 -9.81 1.15 -0.57
N VAL A 90 -9.67 0.44 -1.71
CA VAL A 90 -10.30 0.83 -2.98
C VAL A 90 -11.82 0.88 -2.84
N SER A 91 -12.42 -0.13 -2.21
CA SER A 91 -13.88 -0.24 -2.08
C SER A 91 -14.46 0.88 -1.22
N LEU A 92 -13.85 1.16 -0.06
CA LEU A 92 -14.32 2.20 0.84
C LEU A 92 -14.02 3.60 0.29
N PHE A 93 -12.86 3.80 -0.32
CA PHE A 93 -12.47 5.07 -0.95
C PHE A 93 -13.47 5.49 -2.01
N TYR A 94 -13.74 4.62 -2.99
CA TYR A 94 -14.69 4.93 -4.06
C TYR A 94 -16.14 4.97 -3.59
N LEU A 95 -16.48 4.24 -2.52
CA LEU A 95 -17.81 4.33 -1.93
C LEU A 95 -18.05 5.70 -1.30
N TYR A 96 -17.11 6.22 -0.50
CA TYR A 96 -17.33 7.50 0.18
C TYR A 96 -17.20 8.69 -0.78
N THR A 97 -16.24 8.64 -1.71
CA THR A 97 -16.03 9.70 -2.71
C THR A 97 -17.15 9.78 -3.75
N ALA A 98 -18.02 8.77 -3.85
CA ALA A 98 -19.24 8.85 -4.64
C ALA A 98 -20.27 9.85 -4.08
N PHE A 99 -20.16 10.21 -2.79
CA PHE A 99 -21.11 11.09 -2.10
C PHE A 99 -20.47 12.33 -1.49
N MET A 100 -19.15 12.32 -1.30
CA MET A 100 -18.39 13.36 -0.60
C MET A 100 -17.11 13.69 -1.36
N GLU A 101 -16.53 14.85 -1.09
CA GLU A 101 -15.17 15.18 -1.57
C GLU A 101 -14.12 14.37 -0.80
N GLU A 102 -12.92 14.23 -1.40
CA GLU A 102 -11.79 13.56 -0.76
C GLU A 102 -11.46 14.20 0.59
N ASN A 103 -11.17 13.35 1.57
CA ASN A 103 -10.92 13.81 2.94
C ASN A 103 -9.82 12.99 3.60
N LEU A 104 -8.72 13.67 3.92
CA LEU A 104 -7.54 13.06 4.54
C LEU A 104 -7.86 12.24 5.79
N VAL A 105 -8.80 12.70 6.63
CA VAL A 105 -9.19 11.97 7.86
C VAL A 105 -9.89 10.67 7.49
N LEU A 106 -10.79 10.68 6.51
CA LEU A 106 -11.45 9.47 6.03
C LEU A 106 -10.46 8.51 5.37
N ASP A 107 -9.50 8.99 4.59
CA ASP A 107 -8.47 8.16 3.95
C ASP A 107 -7.59 7.45 4.98
N ILE A 108 -7.14 8.17 6.02
CA ILE A 108 -6.39 7.58 7.13
C ILE A 108 -7.24 6.55 7.88
N LEU A 109 -8.51 6.85 8.17
CA LEU A 109 -9.40 5.90 8.84
C LEU A 109 -9.63 4.63 8.00
N ILE A 110 -9.83 4.77 6.70
CA ILE A 110 -9.97 3.64 5.77
C ILE A 110 -8.70 2.79 5.76
N PHE A 111 -7.53 3.41 5.69
CA PHE A 111 -6.25 2.71 5.77
C PHE A 111 -6.12 1.91 7.09
N VAL A 112 -6.41 2.53 8.24
CA VAL A 112 -6.37 1.86 9.55
C VAL A 112 -7.36 0.69 9.62
N ILE A 113 -8.60 0.91 9.18
CA ILE A 113 -9.65 -0.13 9.15
C ILE A 113 -9.21 -1.30 8.26
N ALA A 114 -8.67 -1.02 7.08
CA ALA A 114 -8.21 -2.03 6.14
C ALA A 114 -7.08 -2.88 6.74
N VAL A 115 -6.11 -2.25 7.40
CA VAL A 115 -5.00 -2.94 8.09
C VAL A 115 -5.52 -3.83 9.21
N ILE A 116 -6.44 -3.32 10.04
CA ILE A 116 -7.06 -4.10 11.13
C ILE A 116 -7.79 -5.32 10.56
N ILE A 117 -8.64 -5.13 9.56
CA ILE A 117 -9.40 -6.23 8.95
C ILE A 117 -8.46 -7.25 8.30
N GLY A 118 -7.41 -6.81 7.60
CA GLY A 118 -6.41 -7.68 7.00
C GLY A 118 -5.68 -8.55 8.02
N GLN A 119 -5.20 -7.97 9.13
CA GLN A 119 -4.56 -8.71 10.23
C GLN A 119 -5.55 -9.63 10.94
N LEU A 120 -6.80 -9.21 11.15
CA LEU A 120 -7.84 -10.06 11.72
C LEU A 120 -8.18 -11.27 10.84
N ALA A 121 -8.24 -11.08 9.51
CA ALA A 121 -8.47 -12.16 8.57
C ALA A 121 -7.30 -13.15 8.55
N SER A 122 -6.07 -12.64 8.56
CA SER A 122 -4.85 -13.46 8.71
C SER A 122 -4.90 -14.27 10.00
N TYR A 123 -5.14 -13.62 11.15
CA TYR A 123 -5.25 -14.28 12.45
C TYR A 123 -6.29 -15.41 12.45
N LYS A 124 -7.50 -15.12 11.94
CA LYS A 124 -8.59 -16.10 11.85
C LYS A 124 -8.20 -17.32 11.01
N LEU A 125 -7.47 -17.14 9.92
CA LEU A 125 -7.00 -18.25 9.11
C LEU A 125 -5.87 -19.01 9.81
N LEU A 126 -4.90 -18.32 10.44
CA LEU A 126 -3.82 -18.95 11.20
C LEU A 126 -4.36 -19.90 12.30
N ILE A 127 -5.35 -19.46 13.08
CA ILE A 127 -5.88 -20.28 14.19
C ILE A 127 -6.70 -21.50 13.73
N ARG A 128 -7.19 -21.53 12.49
CA ARG A 128 -7.85 -22.72 11.94
C ARG A 128 -6.87 -23.87 11.75
N GLY A 129 -5.59 -23.57 11.51
CA GLY A 129 -4.53 -24.57 11.39
C GLY A 129 -4.62 -25.50 10.17
N GLU A 130 -5.56 -25.26 9.25
CA GLU A 130 -5.74 -26.05 8.02
C GLU A 130 -4.54 -25.88 7.09
N LYS A 131 -3.76 -26.93 6.92
CA LYS A 131 -2.53 -26.92 6.11
C LYS A 131 -2.84 -27.39 4.69
N SER A 132 -2.30 -26.70 3.71
CA SER A 132 -2.44 -27.06 2.30
C SER A 132 -1.26 -26.53 1.52
N GLU A 133 -0.46 -27.44 0.97
CA GLU A 133 0.71 -27.07 0.14
C GLU A 133 0.29 -26.34 -1.13
N ILE A 134 -0.84 -26.73 -1.73
CA ILE A 134 -1.36 -26.07 -2.93
C ILE A 134 -1.71 -24.61 -2.63
N TYR A 135 -2.38 -24.33 -1.50
CA TYR A 135 -2.66 -22.95 -1.11
C TYR A 135 -1.38 -22.18 -0.75
N ALA A 136 -0.39 -22.83 -0.14
CA ALA A 136 0.91 -22.18 0.11
C ALA A 136 1.62 -21.79 -1.20
N ARG A 137 1.61 -22.65 -2.23
CA ARG A 137 2.20 -22.32 -3.54
C ARG A 137 1.43 -21.20 -4.24
N ILE A 138 0.10 -21.27 -4.23
CA ILE A 138 -0.77 -20.21 -4.77
C ILE A 138 -0.48 -18.88 -4.08
N SER A 139 -0.33 -18.88 -2.76
CA SER A 139 0.03 -17.69 -1.97
C SER A 139 1.34 -17.04 -2.40
N VAL A 140 2.39 -17.83 -2.66
CA VAL A 140 3.67 -17.30 -3.14
C VAL A 140 3.49 -16.65 -4.51
N VAL A 141 2.82 -17.33 -5.44
CA VAL A 141 2.57 -16.80 -6.79
C VAL A 141 1.74 -15.51 -6.72
N ALA A 142 0.70 -15.48 -5.90
CA ALA A 142 -0.14 -14.31 -5.70
C ALA A 142 0.66 -13.12 -5.15
N LEU A 143 1.45 -13.32 -4.09
CA LEU A 143 2.26 -12.24 -3.50
C LEU A 143 3.30 -11.70 -4.49
N ILE A 144 3.94 -12.58 -5.29
CA ILE A 144 4.87 -12.17 -6.34
C ILE A 144 4.14 -11.37 -7.42
N LEU A 145 2.98 -11.85 -7.87
CA LEU A 145 2.18 -11.16 -8.88
C LEU A 145 1.79 -9.75 -8.39
N LEU A 146 1.28 -9.62 -7.17
CA LEU A 146 0.90 -8.32 -6.62
C LEU A 146 2.11 -7.39 -6.46
N ALA A 147 3.26 -7.89 -6.01
CA ALA A 147 4.50 -7.13 -5.94
C ALA A 147 4.93 -6.62 -7.33
N LEU A 148 4.90 -7.50 -8.34
CA LEU A 148 5.24 -7.14 -9.72
C LEU A 148 4.29 -6.09 -10.28
N LEU A 149 2.99 -6.20 -10.02
CA LEU A 149 2.01 -5.19 -10.43
C LEU A 149 2.33 -3.82 -9.81
N PHE A 150 2.62 -3.76 -8.50
CA PHE A 150 3.01 -2.51 -7.86
C PHE A 150 4.27 -1.90 -8.46
N VAL A 151 5.29 -2.72 -8.71
CA VAL A 151 6.55 -2.25 -9.35
C VAL A 151 6.28 -1.75 -10.77
N ILE A 152 5.64 -2.57 -11.61
CA ILE A 152 5.44 -2.27 -13.04
C ILE A 152 4.57 -1.03 -13.20
N PHE A 153 3.45 -0.95 -12.48
CA PHE A 153 2.50 0.15 -12.65
C PHE A 153 2.91 1.46 -11.98
N THR A 154 3.91 1.46 -11.10
CA THR A 154 4.55 2.72 -10.67
C THR A 154 5.29 3.39 -11.83
N PHE A 155 5.90 2.62 -12.74
CA PHE A 155 6.62 3.16 -13.91
C PHE A 155 5.76 3.23 -15.17
N TYR A 156 4.84 2.30 -15.33
CA TYR A 156 3.96 2.16 -16.49
C TYR A 156 2.49 2.05 -16.05
N PRO A 157 1.95 3.08 -15.38
CA PRO A 157 0.57 3.09 -14.92
C PRO A 157 -0.41 3.05 -16.10
N PRO A 158 -1.42 2.15 -16.08
CA PRO A 158 -2.55 2.21 -16.98
C PRO A 158 -3.32 3.54 -16.79
N HIS A 159 -3.87 4.08 -17.87
CA HIS A 159 -4.72 5.28 -17.80
C HIS A 159 -6.14 4.95 -17.30
N LEU A 160 -6.24 4.53 -16.03
CA LEU A 160 -7.50 4.26 -15.32
C LEU A 160 -7.61 5.16 -14.08
N PRO A 161 -8.82 5.42 -13.56
CA PRO A 161 -9.02 6.34 -12.44
C PRO A 161 -8.17 6.04 -11.20
N VAL A 162 -7.92 4.76 -10.89
CA VAL A 162 -7.12 4.34 -9.73
C VAL A 162 -5.65 4.77 -9.80
N PHE A 163 -5.11 5.00 -11.01
CA PHE A 163 -3.73 5.40 -11.22
C PHE A 163 -3.57 6.91 -11.44
N ARG A 164 -4.68 7.64 -11.54
CA ARG A 164 -4.67 9.08 -11.81
C ARG A 164 -4.41 9.82 -10.52
N ASP A 165 -3.43 10.70 -10.54
CA ASP A 165 -3.18 11.65 -9.46
C ASP A 165 -4.31 12.72 -9.46
N PRO A 166 -5.10 12.85 -8.37
CA PRO A 166 -6.19 13.83 -8.30
C PRO A 166 -5.68 15.28 -8.30
N VAL A 167 -4.43 15.52 -7.88
CA VAL A 167 -3.84 16.86 -7.79
C VAL A 167 -3.32 17.32 -9.14
N SER A 168 -2.47 16.53 -9.78
CA SER A 168 -1.83 16.93 -11.04
C SER A 168 -2.55 16.43 -12.31
N GLY A 169 -3.46 15.47 -12.17
CA GLY A 169 -4.13 14.80 -13.29
C GLY A 169 -3.24 13.84 -14.09
N ASN A 170 -1.97 13.67 -13.71
CA ASN A 170 -1.00 12.82 -14.37
C ASN A 170 -0.99 11.39 -13.79
N TYR A 171 -0.08 10.56 -14.31
CA TYR A 171 0.10 9.17 -13.93
C TYR A 171 1.57 8.87 -13.60
N GLY A 172 1.81 8.07 -12.57
CA GLY A 172 3.14 7.59 -12.18
C GLY A 172 4.11 8.72 -11.80
N ILE A 173 5.40 8.53 -12.07
CA ILE A 173 6.44 9.52 -11.79
C ILE A 173 6.43 10.61 -12.87
N THR A 174 5.97 11.81 -12.53
CA THR A 174 6.00 12.96 -13.44
C THR A 174 7.42 13.53 -13.60
N LYS A 175 7.77 14.00 -14.81
CA LYS A 175 9.11 14.55 -15.14
C LYS A 175 9.35 15.98 -14.65
N TYR A 176 8.31 16.80 -14.45
CA TYR A 176 8.46 18.19 -14.01
C TYR A 176 9.02 18.33 -12.59
N SER A 177 8.91 17.28 -11.79
CA SER A 177 9.39 17.22 -10.42
C SER A 177 10.81 16.63 -10.30
N VAL A 178 11.37 16.06 -11.37
CA VAL A 178 12.78 15.62 -11.44
C VAL A 178 13.73 16.80 -11.71
N ILE A 179 13.22 17.92 -12.24
CA ILE A 179 14.03 19.09 -12.63
C ILE A 179 13.93 20.24 -11.62
N ALA A 180 12.88 20.27 -10.80
CA ALA A 180 12.61 21.39 -9.92
C ALA A 180 12.98 21.07 -8.46
N GLY A 181 14.25 21.30 -8.11
CA GLY A 181 14.60 21.75 -6.75
C GLY A 181 14.10 23.18 -6.47
N PHE A 182 12.90 23.53 -6.96
CA PHE A 182 12.33 24.87 -6.91
C PHE A 182 11.01 24.84 -6.13
N PRO A 183 10.79 25.77 -5.19
CA PRO A 183 9.55 25.87 -4.46
C PRO A 183 8.39 26.23 -5.39
N ALA A 184 7.23 25.61 -5.14
CA ALA A 184 5.97 25.80 -5.89
C ALA A 184 5.44 27.25 -5.92
N SER A 185 6.06 28.18 -5.18
CA SER A 185 5.70 29.60 -5.16
C SER A 185 6.05 30.37 -6.45
N LEU A 186 6.80 29.78 -7.38
CA LEU A 186 7.27 30.44 -8.60
C LEU A 186 6.61 29.95 -9.90
N GLU A 187 5.69 28.98 -9.84
CA GLU A 187 4.94 28.52 -11.03
C GLU A 187 3.89 29.54 -11.53
N LYS A 188 3.48 30.51 -10.70
CA LYS A 188 2.54 31.58 -11.07
C LYS A 188 3.05 32.56 -12.14
N PHE A 189 4.30 32.46 -12.60
CA PHE A 189 4.91 33.42 -13.52
C PHE A 189 5.32 32.85 -14.88
N LYS A 190 4.81 31.67 -15.26
CA LYS A 190 5.22 30.98 -16.50
C LYS A 190 4.22 30.98 -17.65
N ASP A 191 3.09 31.69 -17.56
CA ASP A 191 2.23 31.90 -18.74
C ASP A 191 2.54 33.24 -19.43
N PRO A 192 3.06 33.25 -20.67
CA PRO A 192 3.24 34.49 -21.45
C PRO A 192 1.95 34.95 -22.14
N TRP A 193 0.79 34.35 -21.84
CA TRP A 193 -0.46 34.57 -22.59
C TRP A 193 -1.68 34.94 -21.74
N ILE A 194 -1.46 35.55 -20.56
CA ILE A 194 -2.54 36.23 -19.83
C ILE A 194 -2.27 37.73 -19.86
N LEU A 195 -2.86 38.40 -20.86
CA LEU A 195 -3.37 39.76 -20.73
C LEU A 195 -4.83 39.67 -20.28
#